data_AF-A0A5R9C5A3-F1
#
_entry.id   AF-A0A5R9C5A3-F1
#
_cell.length_a   1.000
_cell.length_b   1.000
_cell.length_c   1.000
_cell.angle_alpha   90.00
_cell.angle_beta   90.00
_cell.angle_gamma   90.00
#
_symmetry.space_group_name_H-M   'P 1'
#
loop_
_entity.id
_entity.type
_entity.pdbx_description
1 polymer ?
#
loop_
_entity_poly.entity_id
_entity_poly.type
_entity_poly.pdbx_seq_one_letter_code
_entity_poly.pdbx_strand_id
1 'polypeptide(L)'
;MLLAACQDTGAKDANGENASSDKNSQESAEPSAVAVEGIADHYHTGDEVELAAVPEEETELTSWQWYIKEDEASDWETVAGMTSDVFSREATISGLQVKAELLDEDDEAVAESEPVEVVIDDHGANDEVGRRIYNGFFYNDEIEDRTLADWEGEWQSIYPYFEAGDLDVVFEDKASHSDTMNAEEYKEYYKIGYVTEVDGMKIEDNSFTFQNADGTEMTAEYDYDGHEVLEYERGNRGVRFIFTRVGGSEEMPQYIQFSDHSIAPQDVTHFHIYWGNNKQALLDEVDNWPTYYPIDWNKEDIVRDMFAH
;
A
#
# COMPACT_ATOMS: atom_id res chain seq x y z
N MET A 1 3.35 2.27 -103.40
CA MET A 1 4.26 3.25 -104.03
C MET A 1 4.74 4.19 -102.93
N LEU A 2 6.07 4.26 -102.76
CA LEU A 2 6.92 5.38 -102.28
C LEU A 2 6.36 6.26 -101.14
N LEU A 3 6.94 6.30 -99.92
CA LEU A 3 8.21 6.94 -99.43
C LEU A 3 7.76 7.86 -98.25
N ALA A 4 8.20 7.66 -96.99
CA ALA A 4 9.42 8.22 -96.35
C ALA A 4 9.41 9.78 -96.29
N ALA A 5 9.77 10.50 -95.21
CA ALA A 5 10.69 10.22 -94.10
C ALA A 5 10.57 11.24 -92.92
N CYS A 6 11.09 10.82 -91.74
CA CYS A 6 11.94 11.46 -90.70
C CYS A 6 11.91 12.98 -90.41
N GLN A 7 12.26 13.55 -89.24
CA GLN A 7 12.69 13.19 -87.85
C GLN A 7 12.74 14.54 -87.07
N ASP A 8 12.30 14.62 -85.80
CA ASP A 8 13.11 14.76 -84.56
C ASP A 8 13.84 16.14 -84.39
N THR A 9 13.85 16.89 -83.28
CA THR A 9 14.08 16.62 -81.84
C THR A 9 13.75 17.89 -81.02
N GLY A 10 13.51 17.75 -79.70
CA GLY A 10 13.73 18.83 -78.74
C GLY A 10 12.79 18.84 -77.52
N ALA A 11 13.11 18.04 -76.50
CA ALA A 11 12.38 17.93 -75.23
C ALA A 11 12.91 18.87 -74.13
N LYS A 12 12.00 19.19 -73.18
CA LYS A 12 12.12 19.35 -71.70
C LYS A 12 11.17 20.46 -71.23
N ASP A 13 9.99 20.10 -70.71
CA ASP A 13 9.67 19.70 -69.32
C ASP A 13 9.86 20.87 -68.33
N ALA A 14 8.99 21.14 -67.36
CA ALA A 14 7.60 20.75 -67.12
C ALA A 14 7.08 21.72 -66.04
N ASN A 15 5.85 22.18 -66.26
CA ASN A 15 4.83 22.65 -65.31
C ASN A 15 5.27 23.03 -63.87
N GLY A 16 5.26 24.33 -63.59
CA GLY A 16 5.04 24.85 -62.25
C GLY A 16 3.57 25.20 -62.08
N GLU A 17 2.95 24.72 -61.01
CA GLU A 17 1.78 25.37 -60.44
C GLU A 17 1.73 25.15 -58.93
N ASN A 18 1.33 26.24 -58.29
CA ASN A 18 1.52 26.62 -56.91
C ASN A 18 0.40 26.03 -56.03
N ALA A 19 0.75 25.31 -54.97
CA ALA A 19 -0.17 24.93 -53.91
C ALA A 19 0.48 25.21 -52.56
N SER A 20 -0.01 26.26 -51.91
CA SER A 20 0.24 26.63 -50.51
C SER A 20 -0.13 25.47 -49.60
N SER A 21 0.84 24.90 -48.88
CA SER A 21 0.58 24.09 -47.70
C SER A 21 0.92 24.92 -46.46
N ASP A 22 -0.13 25.44 -45.84
CA ASP A 22 -0.09 25.87 -44.45
C ASP A 22 0.23 24.63 -43.61
N LYS A 23 1.48 24.56 -43.11
CA LYS A 23 1.83 23.64 -42.04
C LYS A 23 1.24 24.22 -40.76
N ASN A 24 0.14 23.61 -40.33
CA ASN A 24 -0.36 23.70 -38.96
C ASN A 24 0.69 23.07 -38.05
N SER A 25 1.60 23.89 -37.51
CA SER A 25 2.43 23.50 -36.38
C SER A 25 1.48 23.39 -35.18
N GLN A 26 1.09 22.17 -34.82
CA GLN A 26 0.71 21.91 -33.43
C GLN A 26 2.02 22.08 -32.65
N GLU A 27 2.20 23.26 -32.10
CA GLU A 27 3.08 23.46 -30.95
C GLU A 27 2.48 22.54 -29.87
N SER A 28 3.12 21.41 -29.59
CA SER A 28 2.79 20.62 -28.41
C SER A 28 2.99 21.56 -27.23
N ALA A 29 1.93 21.79 -26.46
CA ALA A 29 2.08 22.56 -25.24
C ALA A 29 3.12 21.82 -24.38
N GLU A 30 4.11 22.57 -23.88
CA GLU A 30 5.07 22.00 -22.95
C GLU A 30 4.33 21.67 -21.65
N PRO A 31 4.58 20.50 -21.04
CA PRO A 31 3.91 20.12 -19.81
C PRO A 31 4.19 21.19 -18.74
N SER A 32 3.15 21.55 -17.99
CA SER A 32 3.26 22.58 -16.95
C SER A 32 3.31 22.01 -15.53
N ALA A 33 3.06 20.70 -15.39
CA ALA A 33 3.06 19.98 -14.13
C ALA A 33 3.43 18.50 -14.34
N VAL A 34 3.94 17.88 -13.28
CA VAL A 34 4.30 16.47 -13.19
C VAL A 34 3.61 15.87 -11.97
N ALA A 35 3.06 14.67 -12.11
CA ALA A 35 2.63 13.86 -10.98
C ALA A 35 3.76 12.90 -10.57
N VAL A 36 3.93 12.68 -9.28
CA VAL A 36 4.73 11.56 -8.77
C VAL A 36 3.77 10.47 -8.35
N GLU A 37 3.86 9.32 -9.01
CA GLU A 37 3.01 8.15 -8.80
C GLU A 37 3.82 7.01 -8.18
N GLY A 38 3.13 6.04 -7.56
CA GLY A 38 3.74 4.85 -6.97
C GLY A 38 4.12 4.96 -5.50
N ILE A 39 3.85 6.11 -4.86
CA ILE A 39 4.04 6.26 -3.41
C ILE A 39 3.08 5.33 -2.65
N ALA A 40 3.63 4.57 -1.71
CA ALA A 40 2.89 3.71 -0.79
C ALA A 40 2.28 4.51 0.36
N ASP A 41 1.28 3.94 1.04
CA ASP A 41 0.82 4.46 2.34
C ASP A 41 1.97 4.50 3.36
N HIS A 42 2.70 3.39 3.48
CA HIS A 42 3.97 3.29 4.21
C HIS A 42 4.92 2.27 3.59
N TYR A 43 6.15 2.29 4.08
CA TYR A 43 7.23 1.36 3.79
C TYR A 43 7.78 0.77 5.09
N HIS A 44 8.45 -0.37 4.99
CA HIS A 44 9.30 -0.89 6.05
C HIS A 44 10.74 -0.42 5.89
N THR A 45 11.49 -0.39 6.98
CA THR A 45 12.92 -0.06 6.95
C THR A 45 13.65 -1.03 6.01
N GLY A 46 14.27 -0.49 4.96
CA GLY A 46 15.00 -1.27 3.96
C GLY A 46 14.22 -1.60 2.69
N ASP A 47 12.93 -1.26 2.62
CA ASP A 47 12.14 -1.42 1.40
C ASP A 47 12.69 -0.56 0.26
N GLU A 48 12.46 -0.99 -0.98
CA GLU A 48 12.74 -0.18 -2.15
C GLU A 48 11.55 0.76 -2.42
N VAL A 49 11.80 2.07 -2.27
CA VAL A 49 10.88 3.14 -2.70
C VAL A 49 11.07 3.35 -4.18
N GLU A 50 10.14 2.86 -5.00
CA GLU A 50 10.10 3.09 -6.45
C GLU A 50 8.97 4.06 -6.81
N LEU A 51 9.31 5.20 -7.42
CA LEU A 51 8.36 6.23 -7.84
C LEU A 51 8.51 6.55 -9.33
N ALA A 52 7.41 6.89 -9.98
CA ALA A 52 7.37 7.31 -11.36
C ALA A 52 6.95 8.78 -11.49
N ALA A 53 7.69 9.57 -12.26
CA ALA A 53 7.32 10.92 -12.63
C ALA A 53 6.55 10.91 -13.95
N VAL A 54 5.30 11.36 -13.93
CA VAL A 54 4.37 11.33 -15.06
C VAL A 54 3.97 12.75 -15.42
N PRO A 55 4.40 13.28 -16.59
CA PRO A 55 3.94 14.57 -17.08
C PRO A 55 2.42 14.59 -17.31
N GLU A 56 1.73 15.69 -16.97
CA GLU A 56 0.28 15.81 -17.22
C GLU A 56 -0.07 15.87 -18.73
N GLU A 57 0.88 16.30 -19.55
CA GLU A 57 0.73 16.36 -21.01
C GLU A 57 1.83 15.52 -21.69
N GLU A 58 1.48 14.84 -22.78
CA GLU A 58 2.45 14.04 -23.56
C GLU A 58 3.60 14.93 -24.06
N THR A 59 4.82 14.47 -23.82
CA THR A 59 6.05 15.19 -24.17
C THR A 59 7.11 14.22 -24.71
N GLU A 60 7.99 14.74 -25.56
CA GLU A 60 9.17 14.01 -26.05
C GLU A 60 10.39 14.23 -25.15
N LEU A 61 10.28 15.10 -24.14
CA LEU A 61 11.33 15.34 -23.15
C LEU A 61 11.50 14.11 -22.25
N THR A 62 12.76 13.75 -21.98
CA THR A 62 13.12 12.55 -21.20
C THR A 62 14.19 12.83 -20.15
N SER A 63 14.58 14.09 -19.97
CA SER A 63 15.57 14.50 -18.99
C SER A 63 14.87 14.90 -17.69
N TRP A 64 15.26 14.28 -16.58
CA TRP A 64 14.65 14.48 -15.27
C TRP A 64 15.70 14.86 -14.24
N GLN A 65 15.28 15.62 -13.23
CA GLN A 65 16.04 15.83 -12.01
C GLN A 65 15.16 15.57 -10.79
N TRP A 66 15.60 14.63 -9.96
CA TRP A 66 14.95 14.33 -8.68
C TRP A 66 15.57 15.13 -7.55
N TYR A 67 14.73 15.52 -6.60
CA TYR A 67 15.13 16.24 -5.39
C TYR A 67 14.60 15.53 -4.16
N ILE A 68 15.39 15.61 -3.09
CA ILE A 68 15.02 15.11 -1.76
C ILE A 68 15.16 16.19 -0.71
N LYS A 69 14.39 16.07 0.36
CA LYS A 69 14.52 16.88 1.56
C LYS A 69 14.30 15.99 2.79
N GLU A 70 15.35 15.81 3.60
CA GLU A 70 15.38 14.84 4.70
C GLU A 70 14.49 15.24 5.90
N ASP A 71 14.35 16.54 6.16
CA ASP A 71 13.47 17.07 7.20
C ASP A 71 13.03 18.51 6.88
N GLU A 72 12.06 19.05 7.61
CA GLU A 72 11.54 20.40 7.39
C GLU A 72 12.62 21.50 7.44
N ALA A 73 13.69 21.29 8.23
CA ALA A 73 14.77 22.24 8.45
C ALA A 73 15.88 22.18 7.39
N SER A 74 15.89 21.12 6.58
CA SER A 74 16.85 20.89 5.50
C SER A 74 16.48 21.63 4.22
N ASP A 75 17.48 21.93 3.41
CA ASP A 75 17.29 22.44 2.05
C ASP A 75 17.03 21.27 1.09
N TRP A 76 16.42 21.54 -0.06
CA TRP A 76 16.27 20.54 -1.13
C TRP A 76 17.64 20.21 -1.73
N GLU A 77 17.93 18.92 -1.89
CA GLU A 77 19.16 18.41 -2.50
C GLU A 77 18.86 17.61 -3.76
N THR A 78 19.73 17.73 -4.77
CA THR A 78 19.59 16.94 -6.00
C THR A 78 20.07 15.50 -5.80
N VAL A 79 19.34 14.56 -6.37
CA VAL A 79 19.74 13.15 -6.35
C VAL A 79 20.62 12.85 -7.55
N ALA A 80 21.93 12.77 -7.31
CA ALA A 80 22.91 12.59 -8.39
C ALA A 80 22.72 11.24 -9.12
N GLY A 81 22.61 11.30 -10.45
CA GLY A 81 22.54 10.13 -11.31
C GLY A 81 21.14 9.53 -11.52
N MET A 82 20.12 10.05 -10.84
CA MET A 82 18.72 9.75 -11.16
C MET A 82 18.20 10.77 -12.17
N THR A 83 18.33 10.45 -13.45
CA THR A 83 17.97 11.34 -14.56
C THR A 83 16.87 10.81 -15.47
N SER A 84 16.21 9.73 -15.06
CA SER A 84 15.03 9.15 -15.72
C SER A 84 13.75 9.55 -14.99
N ASP A 85 12.62 9.21 -15.59
CA ASP A 85 11.27 9.29 -15.02
C ASP A 85 11.06 8.35 -13.81
N VAL A 86 12.06 7.56 -13.45
CA VAL A 86 12.03 6.64 -12.30
C VAL A 86 12.98 7.09 -11.20
N PHE A 87 12.48 7.12 -9.97
CA PHE A 87 13.23 7.23 -8.72
C PHE A 87 13.22 5.87 -8.02
N SER A 88 14.38 5.38 -7.58
CA SER A 88 14.48 4.20 -6.72
C SER A 88 15.49 4.43 -5.60
N ARG A 89 15.08 4.23 -4.34
CA ARG A 89 15.97 4.30 -3.19
C ARG A 89 15.46 3.45 -2.03
N GLU A 90 16.38 2.94 -1.22
CA GLU A 90 16.07 2.27 0.04
C GLU A 90 15.41 3.23 1.07
N ALA A 91 14.28 2.80 1.65
CA ALA A 91 13.56 3.46 2.72
C ALA A 91 14.40 3.44 4.01
N THR A 92 14.99 4.59 4.33
CA THR A 92 15.92 4.74 5.47
C THR A 92 15.57 5.90 6.41
N ILE A 93 14.70 6.81 5.96
CA ILE A 93 14.29 8.02 6.70
C ILE A 93 12.78 8.18 6.51
N SER A 94 12.02 8.08 7.61
CA SER A 94 10.59 8.43 7.63
C SER A 94 10.46 9.96 7.56
N GLY A 95 9.54 10.45 6.73
CA GLY A 95 9.34 11.88 6.48
C GLY A 95 10.20 12.46 5.35
N LEU A 96 10.93 11.61 4.61
CA LEU A 96 11.72 12.05 3.45
C LEU A 96 10.78 12.59 2.36
N GLN A 97 10.92 13.86 2.00
CA GLN A 97 10.15 14.44 0.90
C GLN A 97 10.89 14.23 -0.43
N VAL A 98 10.15 13.89 -1.48
CA VAL A 98 10.67 13.63 -2.84
C VAL A 98 9.85 14.43 -3.87
N LYS A 99 10.53 15.07 -4.82
CA LYS A 99 9.88 15.71 -5.98
C LYS A 99 10.71 15.55 -7.25
N ALA A 100 10.07 15.73 -8.41
CA ALA A 100 10.70 15.64 -9.72
C ALA A 100 10.54 16.93 -10.52
N GLU A 101 11.58 17.28 -11.29
CA GLU A 101 11.52 18.31 -12.33
C GLU A 101 11.81 17.67 -13.69
N LEU A 102 11.01 18.04 -14.70
CA LEU A 102 11.26 17.70 -16.10
C LEU A 102 12.07 18.84 -16.73
N LEU A 103 13.15 18.50 -17.44
CA LEU A 103 14.11 19.44 -17.99
C LEU A 103 14.04 19.53 -19.53
N ASP A 104 14.31 20.71 -20.07
CA ASP A 104 14.48 20.95 -21.50
C ASP A 104 15.91 20.62 -22.01
N GLU A 105 16.22 20.98 -23.25
CA GLU A 105 17.55 20.75 -23.87
C GLU A 105 18.68 21.62 -23.27
N ASP A 106 18.33 22.70 -22.56
CA ASP A 106 19.26 23.63 -21.90
C ASP A 106 19.42 23.34 -20.39
N ASP A 107 18.89 22.19 -19.91
CA ASP A 107 18.82 21.76 -18.50
C ASP A 107 17.98 22.69 -17.60
N GLU A 108 17.02 23.43 -18.17
CA GLU A 108 16.10 24.27 -17.41
C GLU A 108 14.78 23.52 -17.13
N ALA A 109 14.25 23.66 -15.92
CA ALA A 109 13.00 23.02 -15.52
C ALA A 109 11.79 23.63 -16.24
N VAL A 110 11.04 22.79 -16.97
CA VAL A 110 9.80 23.18 -17.65
C VAL A 110 8.55 22.77 -16.88
N ALA A 111 8.67 21.76 -16.02
CA ALA A 111 7.61 21.29 -15.13
C ALA A 111 8.19 20.77 -13.82
N GLU A 112 7.42 20.87 -12.74
CA GLU A 112 7.76 20.39 -11.40
C GLU A 112 6.57 19.61 -10.82
N SER A 113 6.85 18.62 -9.97
CA SER A 113 5.84 17.93 -9.19
C SER A 113 5.62 18.56 -7.82
N GLU A 114 4.41 18.40 -7.28
CA GLU A 114 4.23 18.51 -5.83
C GLU A 114 5.08 17.45 -5.12
N PRO A 115 5.59 17.72 -3.90
CA PRO A 115 6.37 16.75 -3.16
C PRO A 115 5.48 15.64 -2.59
N VAL A 116 5.98 14.41 -2.64
CA VAL A 116 5.43 13.26 -1.90
C VAL A 116 6.30 12.97 -0.69
N GLU A 117 5.74 12.31 0.33
CA GLU A 117 6.43 11.96 1.57
C GLU A 117 6.55 10.45 1.70
N VAL A 118 7.77 9.98 1.98
CA VAL A 118 8.03 8.58 2.31
C VAL A 118 7.78 8.39 3.80
N VAL A 119 6.77 7.59 4.14
CA VAL A 119 6.46 7.22 5.52
C VAL A 119 7.01 5.81 5.78
N ILE A 120 7.80 5.65 6.83
CA ILE A 120 8.27 4.34 7.31
C ILE A 120 7.53 3.97 8.59
N ASP A 121 6.96 2.77 8.62
CA ASP A 121 6.32 2.18 9.80
C ASP A 121 6.65 0.68 9.92
N ASP A 122 7.53 0.33 10.88
CA ASP A 122 7.83 -1.07 11.21
C ASP A 122 6.88 -1.69 12.24
N HIS A 123 5.65 -1.20 12.38
CA HIS A 123 4.62 -1.75 13.29
C HIS A 123 5.10 -1.78 14.75
N GLY A 124 5.74 -0.69 15.16
CA GLY A 124 6.39 -0.57 16.45
C GLY A 124 7.70 -1.36 16.59
N ALA A 125 8.20 -2.02 15.53
CA ALA A 125 9.44 -2.81 15.54
C ALA A 125 10.72 -2.04 15.14
N ASN A 126 10.69 -0.70 15.19
CA ASN A 126 11.77 0.20 14.78
C ASN A 126 13.08 0.06 15.60
N ASP A 127 13.05 -0.63 16.76
CA ASP A 127 14.22 -0.88 17.60
C ASP A 127 14.25 -2.32 18.16
N GLU A 128 15.28 -2.65 18.97
CA GLU A 128 15.42 -3.99 19.55
C GLU A 128 14.26 -4.37 20.50
N VAL A 129 13.67 -3.39 21.19
CA VAL A 129 12.57 -3.60 22.14
C VAL A 129 11.27 -3.82 21.37
N GLY A 130 10.99 -2.96 20.40
CA GLY A 130 9.86 -3.08 19.48
C GLY A 130 9.85 -4.42 18.77
N ARG A 131 10.97 -4.79 18.14
CA ARG A 131 11.08 -6.05 17.39
C ARG A 131 10.90 -7.28 18.27
N ARG A 132 11.37 -7.30 19.52
CA ARG A 132 11.08 -8.45 20.39
C ARG A 132 9.61 -8.52 20.77
N ILE A 133 8.96 -7.37 21.01
CA ILE A 133 7.53 -7.30 21.36
C ILE A 133 6.70 -7.81 20.18
N TYR A 134 6.98 -7.30 18.98
CA TYR A 134 6.34 -7.70 17.72
C TYR A 134 6.42 -9.22 17.49
N ASN A 135 7.58 -9.82 17.80
CA ASN A 135 7.81 -11.27 17.73
C ASN A 135 7.22 -12.07 18.91
N GLY A 136 6.46 -11.44 19.80
CA GLY A 136 5.79 -12.09 20.94
C GLY A 136 6.70 -12.35 22.15
N PHE A 137 7.77 -11.59 22.32
CA PHE A 137 8.72 -11.69 23.44
C PHE A 137 8.71 -10.43 24.32
N PHE A 138 7.77 -10.39 25.27
CA PHE A 138 7.55 -9.28 26.19
C PHE A 138 7.36 -9.72 27.64
N TYR A 139 7.62 -8.79 28.57
CA TYR A 139 7.33 -8.95 29.99
C TYR A 139 5.92 -8.45 30.31
N ASN A 140 5.29 -8.99 31.35
CA ASN A 140 3.92 -8.65 31.70
C ASN A 140 3.76 -7.20 32.19
N ASP A 141 4.82 -6.59 32.70
CA ASP A 141 4.83 -5.20 33.17
C ASP A 141 5.00 -4.18 32.03
N GLU A 142 5.17 -4.65 30.79
CA GLU A 142 5.21 -3.83 29.58
C GLU A 142 3.84 -3.73 28.89
N ILE A 143 2.85 -4.49 29.36
CA ILE A 143 1.51 -4.49 28.80
C ILE A 143 0.73 -3.34 29.40
N GLU A 144 0.13 -2.52 28.54
CA GLU A 144 -0.74 -1.42 28.94
C GLU A 144 -2.15 -1.65 28.41
N ASP A 145 -3.14 -1.18 29.18
CA ASP A 145 -4.53 -1.21 28.73
C ASP A 145 -4.71 -0.29 27.52
N ARG A 146 -5.54 -0.72 26.58
CA ARG A 146 -5.86 -0.02 25.34
C ARG A 146 -7.33 0.31 25.26
N THR A 147 -7.69 1.25 24.41
CA THR A 147 -9.08 1.66 24.19
C THR A 147 -9.47 1.43 22.74
N LEU A 148 -10.78 1.43 22.44
CA LEU A 148 -11.25 1.20 21.07
C LEU A 148 -10.73 2.25 20.07
N ALA A 149 -10.34 3.43 20.57
CA ALA A 149 -9.75 4.51 19.78
C ALA A 149 -8.49 4.09 19.02
N ASP A 150 -7.72 3.11 19.52
CA ASP A 150 -6.52 2.63 18.83
C ASP A 150 -6.86 1.91 17.51
N TRP A 151 -8.09 1.40 17.38
CA TRP A 151 -8.60 0.74 16.16
C TRP A 151 -9.65 1.59 15.43
N GLU A 152 -9.80 2.87 15.77
CA GLU A 152 -10.78 3.75 15.12
C GLU A 152 -10.48 3.87 13.62
N GLY A 153 -11.51 3.72 12.78
CA GLY A 153 -11.34 3.73 11.34
C GLY A 153 -12.32 2.84 10.59
N GLU A 154 -12.12 2.75 9.28
CA GLU A 154 -12.83 1.85 8.38
C GLU A 154 -11.85 0.81 7.85
N TRP A 155 -12.26 -0.45 7.87
CA TRP A 155 -11.39 -1.60 7.68
C TRP A 155 -12.00 -2.59 6.70
N GLN A 156 -11.15 -3.22 5.88
CA GLN A 156 -11.52 -4.25 4.91
C GLN A 156 -10.88 -5.59 5.26
N SER A 157 -11.65 -6.67 5.09
CA SER A 157 -11.15 -8.04 5.18
C SER A 157 -10.18 -8.31 4.04
N ILE A 158 -9.09 -9.05 4.32
CA ILE A 158 -8.17 -9.49 3.26
C ILE A 158 -8.62 -10.80 2.58
N TYR A 159 -9.69 -11.42 3.07
CA TYR A 159 -10.18 -12.69 2.53
C TYR A 159 -10.56 -12.63 1.03
N PRO A 160 -11.19 -11.55 0.52
CA PRO A 160 -11.45 -11.41 -0.92
C PRO A 160 -10.17 -11.40 -1.78
N TYR A 161 -9.09 -10.76 -1.32
CA TYR A 161 -7.79 -10.77 -2.00
C TYR A 161 -7.15 -12.17 -1.99
N PHE A 162 -7.30 -12.90 -0.87
CA PHE A 162 -6.91 -14.31 -0.80
C PHE A 162 -7.66 -15.15 -1.83
N GLU A 163 -8.98 -15.02 -1.93
CA GLU A 163 -9.81 -15.78 -2.88
C GLU A 163 -9.49 -15.46 -4.34
N ALA A 164 -9.15 -14.21 -4.63
CA ALA A 164 -8.72 -13.76 -5.96
C ALA A 164 -7.34 -14.30 -6.36
N GLY A 165 -6.54 -14.78 -5.40
CA GLY A 165 -5.16 -15.23 -5.60
C GLY A 165 -4.13 -14.09 -5.59
N ASP A 166 -4.53 -12.89 -5.19
CA ASP A 166 -3.67 -11.71 -5.14
C ASP A 166 -2.54 -11.85 -4.11
N LEU A 167 -2.76 -12.65 -3.07
CA LEU A 167 -1.79 -12.91 -2.00
C LEU A 167 -0.83 -14.08 -2.30
N ASP A 168 -0.95 -14.74 -3.47
CA ASP A 168 -0.14 -15.93 -3.78
C ASP A 168 1.35 -15.63 -3.77
N VAL A 169 1.75 -14.42 -4.20
CA VAL A 169 3.14 -13.95 -4.17
C VAL A 169 3.72 -13.89 -2.75
N VAL A 170 2.90 -13.57 -1.74
CA VAL A 170 3.31 -13.55 -0.33
C VAL A 170 3.60 -14.97 0.16
N PHE A 171 2.77 -15.94 -0.22
CA PHE A 171 2.97 -17.33 0.18
C PHE A 171 4.17 -17.98 -0.52
N GLU A 172 4.44 -17.59 -1.77
CA GLU A 172 5.67 -17.97 -2.49
C GLU A 172 6.92 -17.41 -1.81
N ASP A 173 6.90 -16.14 -1.40
CA ASP A 173 8.00 -15.52 -0.67
C ASP A 173 8.25 -16.22 0.68
N LYS A 174 7.21 -16.40 1.51
CA LYS A 174 7.30 -17.12 2.79
C LYS A 174 7.85 -18.54 2.62
N ALA A 175 7.45 -19.23 1.55
CA ALA A 175 7.98 -20.56 1.23
C ALA A 175 9.45 -20.53 0.82
N SER A 176 9.91 -19.47 0.14
CA SER A 176 11.33 -19.32 -0.25
C SER A 176 12.27 -19.17 0.97
N HIS A 177 11.73 -18.65 2.07
CA HIS A 177 12.40 -18.47 3.36
C HIS A 177 12.17 -19.62 4.36
N SER A 178 11.38 -20.64 3.98
CA SER A 178 10.98 -21.73 4.88
C SER A 178 11.60 -23.06 4.50
N ASP A 179 12.18 -23.74 5.49
CA ASP A 179 12.64 -25.13 5.35
C ASP A 179 11.52 -26.16 5.60
N THR A 180 10.31 -25.71 5.97
CA THR A 180 9.25 -26.59 6.53
C THR A 180 7.92 -26.58 5.80
N MET A 181 7.60 -25.51 5.09
CA MET A 181 6.32 -25.35 4.39
C MET A 181 6.58 -24.80 2.98
N ASN A 182 5.88 -25.37 2.00
CA ASN A 182 5.83 -24.82 0.65
C ASN A 182 4.65 -23.82 0.49
N ALA A 183 4.57 -23.15 -0.67
CA ALA A 183 3.56 -22.12 -0.92
C ALA A 183 2.11 -22.63 -0.82
N GLU A 184 1.82 -23.86 -1.28
CA GLU A 184 0.48 -24.46 -1.17
C GLU A 184 0.12 -24.77 0.29
N GLU A 185 1.08 -25.22 1.10
CA GLU A 185 0.90 -25.44 2.54
C GLU A 185 0.67 -24.12 3.29
N TYR A 186 1.40 -23.05 2.94
CA TYR A 186 1.13 -21.72 3.46
C TYR A 186 -0.27 -21.24 3.06
N LYS A 187 -0.65 -21.37 1.80
CA LYS A 187 -1.96 -20.95 1.30
C LYS A 187 -3.10 -21.64 2.04
N GLU A 188 -3.02 -22.96 2.28
CA GLU A 188 -4.03 -23.69 3.05
C GLU A 188 -4.04 -23.30 4.55
N TYR A 189 -2.88 -23.02 5.13
CA TYR A 189 -2.79 -22.49 6.50
C TYR A 189 -3.49 -21.13 6.61
N TYR A 190 -3.15 -20.17 5.75
CA TYR A 190 -3.72 -18.82 5.74
C TYR A 190 -5.20 -18.80 5.35
N LYS A 191 -5.67 -19.75 4.54
CA LYS A 191 -7.10 -19.92 4.24
C LYS A 191 -7.95 -20.12 5.49
N ILE A 192 -7.46 -20.94 6.43
CA ILE A 192 -8.13 -21.20 7.71
C ILE A 192 -8.07 -19.94 8.57
N GLY A 193 -6.93 -19.26 8.57
CA GLY A 193 -6.76 -17.98 9.27
C GLY A 193 -7.75 -16.91 8.81
N TYR A 194 -7.82 -16.65 7.51
CA TYR A 194 -8.49 -15.46 6.98
C TYR A 194 -9.99 -15.59 6.73
N VAL A 195 -10.54 -16.81 6.65
CA VAL A 195 -11.95 -16.99 6.30
C VAL A 195 -12.89 -16.23 7.24
N THR A 196 -13.80 -15.45 6.66
CA THR A 196 -14.82 -14.65 7.35
C THR A 196 -15.98 -14.33 6.40
N GLU A 197 -17.16 -14.04 6.96
CA GLU A 197 -18.32 -13.52 6.21
C GLU A 197 -18.48 -11.99 6.38
N VAL A 198 -17.65 -11.37 7.23
CA VAL A 198 -17.64 -9.93 7.49
C VAL A 198 -16.58 -9.29 6.57
N ASP A 199 -17.02 -8.59 5.54
CA ASP A 199 -16.13 -8.00 4.53
C ASP A 199 -15.52 -6.67 4.99
N GLY A 200 -16.25 -5.93 5.83
CA GLY A 200 -15.81 -4.63 6.31
C GLY A 200 -16.20 -4.38 7.76
N MET A 201 -15.47 -3.47 8.39
CA MET A 201 -15.73 -3.02 9.75
C MET A 201 -15.58 -1.51 9.84
N LYS A 202 -16.50 -0.86 10.55
CA LYS A 202 -16.34 0.54 10.95
C LYS A 202 -16.29 0.63 12.46
N ILE A 203 -15.27 1.31 12.96
CA ILE A 203 -15.00 1.54 14.37
C ILE A 203 -14.98 3.06 14.58
N GLU A 204 -15.90 3.56 15.40
CA GLU A 204 -16.05 5.00 15.67
C GLU A 204 -16.56 5.18 17.10
N ASP A 205 -15.88 6.03 17.89
CA ASP A 205 -16.12 6.17 19.33
C ASP A 205 -16.08 4.80 20.05
N ASN A 206 -17.21 4.39 20.67
CA ASN A 206 -17.38 3.08 21.32
C ASN A 206 -18.21 2.12 20.46
N SER A 207 -18.46 2.44 19.19
CA SER A 207 -19.33 1.66 18.30
C SER A 207 -18.53 0.79 17.36
N PHE A 208 -19.01 -0.45 17.20
CA PHE A 208 -18.53 -1.41 16.23
C PHE A 208 -19.62 -1.70 15.21
N THR A 209 -19.31 -1.57 13.92
CA THR A 209 -20.22 -1.92 12.83
C THR A 209 -19.60 -3.02 11.98
N PHE A 210 -20.27 -4.18 11.89
CA PHE A 210 -19.94 -5.22 10.92
C PHE A 210 -20.67 -4.96 9.62
N GLN A 211 -19.95 -5.10 8.50
CA GLN A 211 -20.46 -4.99 7.15
C GLN A 211 -20.25 -6.34 6.44
N ASN A 212 -21.35 -7.00 6.08
CA ASN A 212 -21.30 -8.30 5.40
C ASN A 212 -21.30 -8.14 3.88
N ALA A 213 -20.90 -9.19 3.17
CA ALA A 213 -20.85 -9.24 1.71
C ALA A 213 -22.18 -8.93 1.00
N ASP A 214 -23.32 -9.15 1.65
CA ASP A 214 -24.65 -8.85 1.10
C ASP A 214 -25.08 -7.38 1.29
N GLY A 215 -24.20 -6.55 1.87
CA GLY A 215 -24.43 -5.14 2.17
C GLY A 215 -25.24 -4.92 3.44
N THR A 216 -25.49 -5.95 4.25
CA THR A 216 -26.11 -5.78 5.56
C THR A 216 -25.09 -5.25 6.56
N GLU A 217 -25.55 -4.33 7.41
CA GLU A 217 -24.75 -3.75 8.48
C GLU A 217 -25.40 -4.00 9.84
N MET A 218 -24.57 -4.27 10.85
CA MET A 218 -25.00 -4.42 12.23
C MET A 218 -24.07 -3.64 13.14
N THR A 219 -24.65 -2.80 14.01
CA THR A 219 -23.88 -1.94 14.92
C THR A 219 -24.19 -2.25 16.37
N ALA A 220 -23.16 -2.24 17.22
CA ALA A 220 -23.30 -2.32 18.67
C ALA A 220 -22.24 -1.49 19.41
N GLU A 221 -22.53 -1.15 20.66
CA GLU A 221 -21.62 -0.42 21.54
C GLU A 221 -20.85 -1.40 22.42
N TYR A 222 -19.55 -1.15 22.61
CA TYR A 222 -18.65 -2.00 23.37
C TYR A 222 -17.87 -1.22 24.42
N ASP A 223 -17.69 -1.83 25.59
CA ASP A 223 -16.78 -1.36 26.63
C ASP A 223 -15.58 -2.29 26.75
N TYR A 224 -14.41 -1.72 27.07
CA TYR A 224 -13.20 -2.49 27.33
C TYR A 224 -13.35 -3.39 28.56
N ASP A 225 -12.98 -4.67 28.41
CA ASP A 225 -13.08 -5.74 29.41
C ASP A 225 -11.70 -6.39 29.67
N GLY A 226 -10.66 -5.55 29.65
CA GLY A 226 -9.29 -5.93 29.96
C GLY A 226 -8.57 -6.66 28.83
N HIS A 227 -7.41 -7.22 29.15
CA HIS A 227 -6.60 -8.01 28.24
C HIS A 227 -6.27 -9.39 28.84
N GLU A 228 -5.96 -10.34 27.96
CA GLU A 228 -5.47 -11.68 28.34
C GLU A 228 -4.20 -11.99 27.56
N VAL A 229 -3.25 -12.67 28.21
CA VAL A 229 -1.99 -13.07 27.57
C VAL A 229 -2.05 -14.54 27.21
N LEU A 230 -1.85 -14.83 25.92
CA LEU A 230 -1.78 -16.18 25.40
C LEU A 230 -0.33 -16.63 25.26
N GLU A 231 -0.07 -17.89 25.58
CA GLU A 231 1.23 -18.55 25.41
C GLU A 231 1.10 -19.61 24.31
N TYR A 232 1.92 -19.50 23.27
CA TYR A 232 1.86 -20.40 22.12
C TYR A 232 2.90 -21.52 22.22
N GLU A 233 2.65 -22.63 21.52
CA GLU A 233 3.52 -23.83 21.58
C GLU A 233 4.97 -23.54 21.16
N ARG A 234 5.17 -22.55 20.28
CA ARG A 234 6.49 -22.12 19.80
C ARG A 234 7.24 -21.24 20.82
N GLY A 235 6.63 -20.91 21.95
CA GLY A 235 7.21 -20.15 23.05
C GLY A 235 7.07 -18.63 22.93
N ASN A 236 6.58 -18.13 21.80
CA ASN A 236 6.12 -16.75 21.67
C ASN A 236 4.75 -16.58 22.35
N ARG A 237 4.38 -15.32 22.60
CA ARG A 237 3.17 -14.93 23.33
C ARG A 237 2.42 -13.87 22.54
N GLY A 238 1.14 -13.70 22.82
CA GLY A 238 0.29 -12.66 22.24
C GLY A 238 -0.66 -12.07 23.27
N VAL A 239 -1.15 -10.87 23.02
CA VAL A 239 -2.13 -10.20 23.90
C VAL A 239 -3.46 -10.11 23.17
N ARG A 240 -4.55 -10.51 23.85
CA ARG A 240 -5.92 -10.30 23.39
C ARG A 240 -6.54 -9.15 24.15
N PHE A 241 -6.88 -8.05 23.46
CA PHE A 241 -7.63 -6.93 24.04
C PHE A 241 -9.13 -7.20 23.89
N ILE A 242 -9.85 -7.34 25.01
CA ILE A 242 -11.23 -7.82 25.02
C ILE A 242 -12.21 -6.67 25.19
N PHE A 243 -13.28 -6.71 24.42
CA PHE A 243 -14.38 -5.77 24.45
C PHE A 243 -15.70 -6.52 24.64
N THR A 244 -16.57 -6.00 25.51
CA THR A 244 -17.88 -6.59 25.80
C THR A 244 -18.99 -5.67 25.33
N ARG A 245 -19.97 -6.24 24.61
CA ARG A 245 -21.13 -5.49 24.14
C ARG A 245 -21.97 -5.00 25.31
N VAL A 246 -22.25 -3.70 25.34
CA VAL A 246 -23.06 -3.03 26.37
C VAL A 246 -24.35 -2.41 25.81
N GLY A 247 -24.47 -2.26 24.49
CA GLY A 247 -25.64 -1.67 23.85
C GLY A 247 -25.74 -1.98 22.35
N GLY A 248 -26.77 -1.47 21.69
CA GLY A 248 -27.00 -1.63 20.25
C GLY A 248 -27.64 -2.96 19.84
N SER A 249 -27.31 -3.46 18.65
CA SER A 249 -27.95 -4.65 18.06
C SER A 249 -27.67 -5.91 18.88
N GLU A 250 -28.72 -6.69 19.17
CA GLU A 250 -28.61 -8.02 19.83
C GLU A 250 -27.97 -9.09 18.92
N GLU A 251 -27.93 -8.85 17.60
CA GLU A 251 -27.33 -9.75 16.61
C GLU A 251 -25.80 -9.68 16.58
N MET A 252 -25.22 -8.58 17.07
CA MET A 252 -23.78 -8.45 17.25
C MET A 252 -23.22 -9.43 18.31
N PRO A 253 -21.94 -9.81 18.23
CA PRO A 253 -21.32 -10.72 19.18
C PRO A 253 -21.23 -10.12 20.59
N GLN A 254 -21.43 -10.93 21.65
CA GLN A 254 -21.29 -10.43 23.02
C GLN A 254 -19.85 -10.00 23.36
N TYR A 255 -18.86 -10.64 22.76
CA TYR A 255 -17.43 -10.37 22.96
C TYR A 255 -16.72 -10.18 21.62
N ILE A 256 -15.81 -9.22 21.58
CA ILE A 256 -14.84 -8.99 20.51
C ILE A 256 -13.44 -9.00 21.15
N GLN A 257 -12.44 -9.54 20.45
CA GLN A 257 -11.05 -9.57 20.91
C GLN A 257 -10.12 -9.16 19.77
N PHE A 258 -9.22 -8.21 20.04
CA PHE A 258 -8.17 -7.78 19.11
C PHE A 258 -6.82 -8.41 19.40
N SER A 259 -6.05 -8.64 18.34
CA SER A 259 -4.63 -8.98 18.37
C SER A 259 -3.95 -8.38 17.15
N ASP A 260 -3.01 -7.47 17.35
CA ASP A 260 -2.34 -6.67 16.30
C ASP A 260 -0.83 -6.57 16.53
N HIS A 261 -0.26 -7.61 17.17
CA HIS A 261 1.17 -7.74 17.48
C HIS A 261 1.72 -6.73 18.50
N SER A 262 0.88 -5.83 18.99
CA SER A 262 1.25 -4.83 19.98
C SER A 262 0.62 -5.07 21.35
N ILE A 263 1.22 -4.47 22.38
CA ILE A 263 0.89 -4.75 23.80
C ILE A 263 0.55 -3.50 24.62
N ALA A 264 0.62 -2.32 23.99
CA ALA A 264 0.40 -1.02 24.59
C ALA A 264 -0.13 -0.06 23.51
N PRO A 265 -0.74 1.08 23.87
CA PRO A 265 -1.33 2.02 22.91
C PRO A 265 -0.37 2.42 21.80
N GLN A 266 -0.79 2.23 20.55
CA GLN A 266 -0.09 2.64 19.33
C GLN A 266 -1.04 2.63 18.13
N ASP A 267 -0.58 3.24 17.04
CA ASP A 267 -1.26 3.22 15.76
C ASP A 267 -1.33 1.79 15.21
N VAL A 268 -2.48 1.44 14.63
CA VAL A 268 -2.74 0.09 14.11
C VAL A 268 -2.79 0.16 12.60
N THR A 269 -2.05 -0.71 11.96
CA THR A 269 -1.96 -0.84 10.49
C THR A 269 -2.71 -2.07 9.98
N HIS A 270 -2.84 -3.10 10.82
CA HIS A 270 -3.71 -4.24 10.59
C HIS A 270 -4.02 -4.92 11.93
N PHE A 271 -5.04 -5.76 11.96
CA PHE A 271 -5.32 -6.58 13.13
C PHE A 271 -5.97 -7.91 12.78
N HIS A 272 -5.84 -8.84 13.72
CA HIS A 272 -6.66 -10.04 13.82
C HIS A 272 -7.79 -9.81 14.83
N ILE A 273 -9.00 -10.23 14.48
CA ILE A 273 -10.17 -10.03 15.32
C ILE A 273 -10.96 -11.32 15.49
N TYR A 274 -11.44 -11.53 16.72
CA TYR A 274 -12.19 -12.72 17.13
C TYR A 274 -13.48 -12.27 17.78
N TRP A 275 -14.59 -12.92 17.44
CA TRP A 275 -15.88 -12.50 17.99
C TRP A 275 -16.84 -13.65 18.22
N GLY A 276 -17.69 -13.51 19.23
CA GLY A 276 -18.67 -14.52 19.59
C GLY A 276 -19.32 -14.29 20.95
N ASN A 277 -20.07 -15.30 21.41
CA ASN A 277 -20.85 -15.21 22.63
C ASN A 277 -20.23 -15.90 23.85
N ASN A 278 -19.02 -16.44 23.71
CA ASN A 278 -18.27 -17.11 24.78
C ASN A 278 -16.81 -16.65 24.80
N LYS A 279 -16.47 -15.79 25.77
CA LYS A 279 -15.12 -15.22 25.94
C LYS A 279 -14.01 -16.28 25.96
N GLN A 280 -14.20 -17.38 26.70
CA GLN A 280 -13.16 -18.41 26.80
C GLN A 280 -12.96 -19.15 25.49
N ALA A 281 -14.05 -19.48 24.76
CA ALA A 281 -13.93 -20.15 23.48
C ALA A 281 -13.15 -19.31 22.45
N LEU A 282 -13.25 -17.98 22.51
CA LEU A 282 -12.46 -17.08 21.66
C LEU A 282 -10.98 -17.03 22.06
N LEU A 283 -10.66 -17.15 23.36
CA LEU A 283 -9.27 -17.24 23.83
C LEU A 283 -8.62 -18.56 23.45
N ASP A 284 -9.42 -19.63 23.39
CA ASP A 284 -8.97 -20.96 22.96
C ASP A 284 -8.86 -21.06 21.41
N GLU A 285 -9.48 -20.15 20.66
CA GLU A 285 -9.43 -20.07 19.20
C GLU A 285 -8.11 -19.42 18.74
N VAL A 286 -7.31 -20.19 18.02
CA VAL A 286 -5.99 -19.80 17.50
C VAL A 286 -5.78 -20.21 16.04
N ASP A 287 -6.78 -20.84 15.40
CA ASP A 287 -6.69 -21.36 14.04
C ASP A 287 -7.34 -20.40 13.03
N ASN A 288 -8.51 -19.84 13.35
CA ASN A 288 -9.19 -18.83 12.54
C ASN A 288 -9.05 -17.45 13.17
N TRP A 289 -8.45 -16.53 12.42
CA TRP A 289 -8.07 -15.18 12.83
C TRP A 289 -8.31 -14.21 11.67
N PRO A 290 -9.58 -13.89 11.39
CA PRO A 290 -9.95 -12.91 10.39
C PRO A 290 -9.11 -11.65 10.52
N THR A 291 -8.57 -11.20 9.38
CA THR A 291 -7.55 -10.15 9.33
C THR A 291 -8.03 -8.98 8.49
N TYR A 292 -7.82 -7.77 9.01
CA TYR A 292 -8.34 -6.55 8.42
C TYR A 292 -7.25 -5.49 8.29
N TYR A 293 -7.32 -4.74 7.20
CA TYR A 293 -6.45 -3.59 6.85
C TYR A 293 -7.32 -2.34 6.60
N PRO A 294 -6.76 -1.12 6.58
CA PRO A 294 -7.51 0.11 6.31
C PRO A 294 -8.27 0.04 4.98
N ILE A 295 -9.46 0.64 4.92
CA ILE A 295 -10.37 0.55 3.76
C ILE A 295 -9.82 1.22 2.49
N ASP A 296 -8.90 2.16 2.64
CA ASP A 296 -8.29 2.95 1.56
C ASP A 296 -7.04 2.28 0.97
N TRP A 297 -6.50 1.26 1.63
CA TRP A 297 -5.39 0.48 1.10
C TRP A 297 -5.82 -0.37 -0.10
N ASN A 298 -5.01 -0.34 -1.15
CA ASN A 298 -5.20 -1.21 -2.30
C ASN A 298 -4.45 -2.54 -2.13
N LYS A 299 -4.57 -3.41 -3.13
CA LYS A 299 -3.90 -4.72 -3.15
C LYS A 299 -2.37 -4.59 -3.04
N GLU A 300 -1.77 -3.66 -3.77
CA GLU A 300 -0.33 -3.43 -3.76
C GLU A 300 0.18 -3.00 -2.37
N ASP A 301 -0.56 -2.15 -1.67
CA ASP A 301 -0.23 -1.72 -0.30
C ASP A 301 -0.33 -2.88 0.70
N ILE A 302 -1.41 -3.67 0.64
CA ILE A 302 -1.59 -4.85 1.49
C ILE A 302 -0.47 -5.87 1.23
N VAL A 303 -0.17 -6.17 -0.03
CA VAL A 303 0.89 -7.14 -0.37
C VAL A 303 2.25 -6.66 0.08
N ARG A 304 2.56 -5.36 -0.05
CA ARG A 304 3.80 -4.77 0.45
C ARG A 304 3.93 -4.99 1.96
N ASP A 305 2.90 -4.64 2.71
CA ASP A 305 2.91 -4.81 4.17
C ASP A 305 3.12 -6.27 4.58
N MET A 306 2.43 -7.19 3.89
CA MET A 306 2.51 -8.61 4.17
C MET A 306 3.89 -9.24 3.90
N PHE A 307 4.76 -8.61 3.12
CA PHE A 307 6.15 -9.08 2.92
C PHE A 307 7.06 -8.81 4.12
N ALA A 308 6.71 -7.84 4.97
CA ALA A 308 7.47 -7.56 6.18
C ALA A 308 7.10 -8.46 7.38
N HIS A 309 6.06 -9.27 7.22
CA HIS A 309 5.54 -10.23 8.22
C HIS A 309 5.92 -11.67 7.88
#